data_AF-A0A5J4VC53-F1
#
_entry.id   AF-A0A5J4VC53-F1
#
_cell.length_a   1.000
_cell.length_b   1.000
_cell.length_c   1.000
_cell.angle_alpha   90.00
_cell.angle_beta   90.00
_cell.angle_gamma   90.00
#
_symmetry.space_group_name_H-M   'P 1'
#
loop_
_entity.id
_entity.type
_entity.pdbx_description
1 polymer ?
#
loop_
_entity_poly.entity_id
_entity_poly.type
_entity_poly.pdbx_seq_one_letter_code
_entity_poly.pdbx_strand_id
1 'polypeptide(L)'
;ILADAAQMKKKAIWTLGLRMNDPYVVLQLQGNRKNKTTDKKESLNPVWNESFTLEFDPEISDEREIIAEIYDYDRFNKNDMIGSVKIPVRLNIKKLSNSRMPPKAGNLYVSVLYDEVEKIEEEKDRKAKPKILEKSKKEEKEIEQDKILDINNNDT
;
A
#
# COMPACT_ATOMS: atom_id res chain seq x y z
N ILE A 1 -40.83 13.46 -11.20
CA ILE A 1 -40.28 14.38 -10.18
C ILE A 1 -40.03 13.56 -8.93
N LEU A 2 -38.86 12.93 -8.84
CA LEU A 2 -38.35 12.31 -7.61
C LEU A 2 -36.99 12.95 -7.42
N ALA A 3 -36.96 14.12 -6.79
CA ALA A 3 -35.70 14.59 -6.23
C ALA A 3 -35.25 13.48 -5.27
N ASP A 4 -34.04 12.97 -5.45
CA ASP A 4 -33.50 11.87 -4.68
C ASP A 4 -33.70 12.18 -3.18
N ALA A 5 -34.37 11.30 -2.44
CA ALA A 5 -34.65 11.50 -1.02
C ALA A 5 -33.34 11.74 -0.23
N ALA A 6 -32.20 11.24 -0.74
CA ALA A 6 -30.88 11.54 -0.20
C ALA A 6 -30.48 13.02 -0.40
N GLN A 7 -30.80 13.63 -1.54
CA GLN A 7 -30.57 15.06 -1.78
C GLN A 7 -31.46 15.94 -0.89
N MET A 8 -32.72 15.55 -0.68
CA MET A 8 -33.64 16.31 0.18
C MET A 8 -33.23 16.26 1.66
N LYS A 9 -32.75 15.11 2.16
CA LYS A 9 -32.20 14.99 3.52
C LYS A 9 -30.95 15.87 3.71
N LYS A 10 -29.97 15.77 2.80
CA LYS A 10 -28.75 16.60 2.88
C LYS A 10 -29.03 18.10 2.82
N LYS A 11 -30.00 18.53 2.00
CA LYS A 11 -30.43 19.93 1.91
C LYS A 11 -31.13 20.41 3.19
N ALA A 12 -31.97 19.57 3.80
CA ALA A 12 -32.63 19.89 5.08
C ALA A 12 -31.62 20.00 6.23
N ILE A 13 -30.68 19.07 6.31
CA ILE A 13 -29.56 19.06 7.28
C ILE A 13 -28.69 20.32 7.14
N TRP A 14 -28.33 20.69 5.90
CA TRP A 14 -27.58 21.91 5.60
C TRP A 14 -28.33 23.19 5.99
N THR A 15 -29.65 23.22 5.81
CA THR A 15 -30.50 24.37 6.19
C THR A 15 -30.62 24.52 7.71
N LEU A 16 -30.48 23.42 8.47
CA LEU A 16 -30.52 23.40 9.93
C LEU A 16 -29.15 23.64 10.59
N GLY A 17 -28.10 23.86 9.81
CA GLY A 17 -26.74 24.12 10.33
C GLY A 17 -26.06 22.91 10.99
N LEU A 18 -26.64 21.71 10.86
CA LEU A 18 -26.04 20.48 11.37
C LEU A 18 -25.08 19.94 10.31
N ARG A 19 -23.82 20.35 10.35
CA ARG A 19 -22.80 19.73 9.50
C ARG A 19 -22.56 18.29 9.98
N MET A 20 -22.87 17.33 9.12
CA MET A 20 -22.58 15.92 9.38
C MET A 20 -21.30 15.56 8.65
N ASN A 21 -20.30 15.14 9.43
CA ASN A 21 -19.00 14.80 8.88
C ASN A 21 -19.05 13.41 8.23
N ASP A 22 -18.49 13.30 7.04
CA ASP A 22 -18.24 12.08 6.28
C ASP A 22 -16.72 11.75 6.32
N PRO A 23 -16.13 11.40 7.48
CA PRO A 23 -14.68 11.30 7.62
C PRO A 23 -14.05 10.17 6.82
N TYR A 24 -12.84 10.43 6.30
CA TYR A 24 -11.93 9.43 5.74
C TYR A 24 -10.47 9.76 6.08
N VAL A 25 -9.60 8.75 5.97
CA VAL A 25 -8.15 8.89 6.23
C VAL A 25 -7.38 8.76 4.93
N VAL A 26 -6.37 9.62 4.75
CA VAL A 26 -5.34 9.51 3.72
C VAL A 26 -4.03 9.13 4.38
N LEU A 27 -3.42 8.06 3.89
CA LEU A 27 -2.11 7.60 4.32
C LEU A 27 -1.07 7.90 3.23
N GLN A 28 0.05 8.46 3.63
CA GLN A 28 1.17 8.76 2.75
C GLN A 28 2.49 8.36 3.41
N LEU A 29 3.33 7.68 2.63
CA LEU A 29 4.74 7.47 2.90
C LEU A 29 5.51 8.01 1.69
N GLN A 30 6.68 8.63 1.88
CA GLN A 30 7.47 9.15 0.77
C GLN A 30 7.74 8.04 -0.26
N GLY A 31 7.72 8.38 -1.55
CA GLY A 31 7.89 7.41 -2.64
C GLY A 31 6.67 6.52 -2.94
N ASN A 32 5.66 6.50 -2.06
CA ASN A 32 4.45 5.70 -2.25
C ASN A 32 3.31 6.52 -2.85
N ARG A 33 2.36 5.81 -3.48
CA ARG A 33 1.06 6.37 -3.82
C ARG A 33 0.27 6.65 -2.54
N LYS A 34 -0.51 7.73 -2.55
CA LYS A 34 -1.45 8.02 -1.46
C LYS A 34 -2.52 6.93 -1.41
N ASN A 35 -2.74 6.38 -0.22
CA ASN A 35 -3.82 5.44 0.05
C ASN A 35 -4.94 6.16 0.79
N LYS A 36 -6.19 5.84 0.48
CA LYS A 36 -7.36 6.50 1.07
C LYS A 36 -8.38 5.45 1.51
N THR A 37 -8.93 5.63 2.71
CA THR A 37 -10.04 4.80 3.18
C THR A 37 -11.36 5.14 2.51
N THR A 38 -12.35 4.27 2.65
CA THR A 38 -13.75 4.66 2.43
C THR A 38 -14.13 5.82 3.36
N ASP A 39 -15.01 6.71 2.90
CA ASP A 39 -15.65 7.69 3.76
C ASP A 39 -16.78 7.04 4.56
N LYS A 40 -16.88 7.39 5.84
CA LYS A 40 -17.97 6.93 6.71
C LYS A 40 -19.00 8.03 6.84
N LYS A 41 -20.18 7.83 6.25
CA LYS A 41 -21.23 8.83 6.25
C LYS A 41 -21.68 9.20 7.64
N GLU A 42 -21.76 10.50 7.89
CA GLU A 42 -22.45 11.07 9.05
C GLU A 42 -21.94 10.53 10.41
N SER A 43 -20.63 10.35 10.55
CA SER A 43 -20.01 9.67 11.69
C SER A 43 -18.99 10.52 12.42
N LEU A 44 -19.14 10.65 13.74
CA LEU A 44 -18.15 11.27 14.63
C LEU A 44 -17.14 10.27 15.23
N ASN A 45 -17.44 8.97 15.15
CA ASN A 45 -16.58 7.88 15.62
C ASN A 45 -16.45 6.82 14.51
N PRO A 46 -15.86 7.16 13.36
CA PRO A 46 -15.76 6.26 12.22
C PRO A 46 -14.90 5.03 12.55
N VAL A 47 -15.36 3.87 12.06
CA VAL A 47 -14.60 2.61 12.12
C VAL A 47 -14.39 2.14 10.68
N TRP A 48 -13.16 2.22 10.19
CA TRP A 48 -12.84 1.82 8.82
C TRP A 48 -12.52 0.34 8.69
N ASN A 49 -11.69 -0.20 9.59
CA ASN A 49 -11.16 -1.57 9.50
C ASN A 49 -10.54 -1.89 8.14
N GLU A 50 -9.88 -0.90 7.54
CA GLU A 50 -9.19 -1.02 6.26
C GLU A 50 -7.68 -1.14 6.49
N SER A 51 -6.99 -1.82 5.58
CA SER A 51 -5.55 -2.08 5.66
C SER A 51 -4.89 -1.76 4.33
N PHE A 52 -3.69 -1.18 4.39
CA PHE A 52 -2.91 -0.77 3.23
C PHE A 52 -1.47 -1.22 3.40
N THR A 53 -0.83 -1.60 2.29
CA THR A 53 0.60 -1.90 2.24
C THR A 53 1.32 -0.69 1.67
N LEU A 54 2.35 -0.23 2.38
CA LEU A 54 3.25 0.84 1.96
C LEU A 54 4.64 0.23 1.85
N GLU A 55 5.24 0.29 0.67
CA GLU A 55 6.57 -0.23 0.42
C GLU A 55 7.61 0.77 0.90
N PHE A 56 8.69 0.28 1.49
CA PHE A 56 9.65 1.14 2.15
C PHE A 56 11.04 0.53 2.09
N ASP A 57 11.97 1.26 1.48
CA ASP A 57 13.38 0.89 1.43
C ASP A 57 14.15 1.67 2.53
N PRO A 58 14.65 0.97 3.56
CA PRO A 58 15.39 1.58 4.67
C PRO A 58 16.80 2.07 4.31
N GLU A 59 17.34 1.70 3.15
CA GLU A 59 18.66 2.16 2.69
C GLU A 59 18.55 3.40 1.82
N ILE A 60 17.46 3.52 1.05
CA ILE A 60 17.28 4.60 0.06
C ILE A 60 16.46 5.77 0.61
N SER A 61 15.43 5.48 1.41
CA SER A 61 14.52 6.54 1.86
C SER A 61 15.20 7.34 2.97
N ASP A 62 14.96 8.65 3.08
CA ASP A 62 15.34 9.45 4.27
C ASP A 62 14.16 9.63 5.23
N GLU A 63 12.94 9.75 4.68
CA GLU A 63 11.73 9.88 5.49
C GLU A 63 11.30 8.52 6.04
N ARG A 64 11.13 8.46 7.37
CA ARG A 64 10.74 7.28 8.13
C ARG A 64 9.37 7.49 8.77
N GLU A 65 8.49 8.29 8.18
CA GLU A 65 7.19 8.63 8.77
C GLU A 65 6.04 8.36 7.82
N ILE A 66 5.03 7.63 8.29
CA ILE A 66 3.72 7.57 7.66
C ILE A 66 2.94 8.79 8.13
N ILE A 67 2.50 9.61 7.19
CA ILE A 67 1.59 10.73 7.44
C ILE A 67 0.16 10.21 7.28
N ALA A 68 -0.63 10.29 8.34
CA ALA A 68 -2.06 9.99 8.33
C ALA A 68 -2.85 11.30 8.51
N GLU A 69 -3.62 11.66 7.48
CA GLU A 69 -4.45 12.87 7.45
C GLU A 69 -5.92 12.49 7.45
N ILE A 70 -6.72 13.10 8.32
CA ILE A 70 -8.16 12.89 8.38
C ILE A 70 -8.85 14.06 7.69
N TYR A 71 -9.78 13.75 6.81
CA TYR A 71 -10.59 14.71 6.07
C TYR A 71 -12.07 14.45 6.26
N ASP A 72 -12.87 15.50 6.19
CA ASP A 72 -14.31 15.44 6.00
C ASP A 72 -14.64 15.49 4.51
N TYR A 73 -15.35 14.49 3.99
CA TYR A 73 -15.73 14.47 2.59
C TYR A 73 -16.93 15.37 2.30
N ASP A 74 -16.72 16.32 1.39
CA ASP A 74 -17.77 17.18 0.86
C ASP A 74 -17.99 16.89 -0.62
N ARG A 75 -19.21 16.50 -0.99
CA ARG A 75 -19.53 16.19 -2.40
C ARG A 75 -19.41 17.41 -3.32
N PHE A 76 -19.72 18.59 -2.80
CA PHE A 76 -19.89 19.81 -3.60
C PHE A 76 -18.86 20.89 -3.28
N ASN A 77 -18.03 20.68 -2.26
CA ASN A 77 -16.98 21.60 -1.83
C ASN A 77 -15.65 20.87 -1.78
N LYS A 78 -14.58 21.62 -1.49
CA LYS A 78 -13.31 21.02 -1.12
C LYS A 78 -13.46 20.29 0.21
N ASN A 79 -12.90 19.09 0.30
CA ASN A 79 -12.85 18.34 1.56
C ASN A 79 -12.02 19.08 2.61
N ASP A 80 -12.52 19.15 3.83
CA ASP A 80 -11.88 19.86 4.93
C ASP A 80 -10.95 18.95 5.71
N MET A 81 -9.72 19.41 5.97
CA MET A 81 -8.78 18.66 6.80
C MET A 81 -9.17 18.82 8.28
N ILE A 82 -9.44 17.70 8.94
CA ILE A 82 -9.78 17.63 10.36
C ILE A 82 -8.48 17.61 11.20
N GLY A 83 -7.47 16.84 10.77
CA GLY A 83 -6.17 16.82 11.43
C GLY A 83 -5.18 15.87 10.76
N SER A 84 -3.96 15.86 11.27
CA SER A 84 -2.85 15.04 10.75
C SER A 84 -1.99 14.51 11.89
N VAL A 85 -1.44 13.30 11.69
CA VAL A 85 -0.50 12.68 12.60
C VAL A 85 0.62 12.00 11.83
N LYS A 86 1.85 12.14 12.33
CA LYS A 86 3.05 11.47 11.82
C LYS A 86 3.30 10.23 12.66
N ILE A 87 3.51 9.09 11.99
CA ILE A 87 3.72 7.78 12.62
C ILE A 87 5.10 7.29 12.17
N PRO A 88 6.10 7.28 13.07
CA PRO A 88 7.42 6.80 12.73
C PRO A 88 7.41 5.30 12.38
N VAL A 89 7.99 4.95 11.24
CA VAL A 89 8.36 3.59 10.83
C VAL A 89 9.60 3.20 11.64
N ARG A 90 9.41 2.28 12.58
CA ARG A 90 10.50 1.75 13.40
C ARG A 90 10.75 0.30 13.04
N LEU A 91 11.85 0.06 12.34
CA LEU A 91 12.42 -1.26 12.13
C LEU A 91 12.71 -1.84 13.53
N ASN A 92 12.31 -3.08 13.80
CA ASN A 92 12.43 -3.79 15.10
C ASN A 92 11.26 -3.71 16.10
N ILE A 93 10.04 -3.36 15.68
CA ILE A 93 8.90 -3.36 16.61
C ILE A 93 7.87 -4.44 16.21
N LYS A 94 7.94 -5.63 16.84
CA LYS A 94 6.80 -6.56 16.97
C LYS A 94 5.74 -6.01 17.95
N LYS A 95 5.33 -4.75 17.77
CA LYS A 95 4.46 -4.04 18.71
C LYS A 95 3.69 -2.93 18.01
N LEU A 96 2.40 -2.93 18.29
CA LEU A 96 1.45 -1.93 17.87
C LEU A 96 1.83 -0.52 18.35
N SER A 97 1.97 0.45 17.43
CA SER A 97 2.14 1.86 17.75
C SER A 97 0.79 2.59 17.67
N ASN A 98 0.25 3.02 18.82
CA ASN A 98 -0.92 3.89 18.87
C ASN A 98 -0.48 5.35 18.80
N SER A 99 -0.93 6.11 17.80
CA SER A 99 -0.60 7.53 17.69
C SER A 99 -1.82 8.41 17.98
N ARG A 100 -1.71 9.33 18.92
CA ARG A 100 -2.80 10.23 19.33
C ARG A 100 -2.70 11.55 18.57
N MET A 101 -3.77 11.95 17.90
CA MET A 101 -3.87 13.26 17.25
C MET A 101 -4.03 14.39 18.28
N PRO A 102 -3.55 15.61 17.98
CA PRO A 102 -3.72 16.76 18.86
C PRO A 102 -5.21 17.09 19.11
N PRO A 103 -5.54 17.72 20.25
CA PRO A 103 -6.87 17.70 20.89
C PRO A 103 -8.04 18.37 20.14
N LYS A 104 -7.86 18.85 18.90
CA LYS A 104 -8.94 19.44 18.10
C LYS A 104 -9.71 18.43 17.23
N ALA A 105 -9.22 17.20 17.06
CA ALA A 105 -9.68 16.27 16.02
C ALA A 105 -10.08 14.85 16.52
N GLY A 106 -10.15 14.63 17.83
CA GLY A 106 -10.42 13.31 18.41
C GLY A 106 -9.20 12.38 18.42
N ASN A 107 -9.43 11.08 18.61
CA ASN A 107 -8.37 10.07 18.64
C ASN A 107 -8.44 9.22 17.37
N LEU A 108 -7.30 9.05 16.68
CA LEU A 108 -7.14 8.07 15.62
C LEU A 108 -6.39 6.86 16.19
N TYR A 109 -6.89 5.65 15.94
CA TYR A 109 -6.18 4.43 16.31
C TYR A 109 -5.67 3.78 15.03
N VAL A 110 -4.36 3.56 14.93
CA VAL A 110 -3.70 2.95 13.77
C VAL A 110 -2.85 1.80 14.28
N SER A 111 -2.83 0.71 13.52
CA SER A 111 -1.90 -0.40 13.73
C SER A 111 -0.91 -0.45 12.59
N VAL A 112 0.39 -0.41 12.91
CA VAL A 112 1.46 -0.58 11.93
C VAL A 112 2.17 -1.90 12.22
N LEU A 113 2.20 -2.77 11.21
CA LEU A 113 2.97 -4.00 11.20
C LEU A 113 4.10 -3.86 10.19
N TYR A 114 5.30 -4.25 10.58
CA TYR A 114 6.48 -4.28 9.71
C TYR A 114 6.86 -5.73 9.48
N ASP A 115 7.09 -6.10 8.22
CA ASP A 115 7.59 -7.40 7.81
C ASP A 115 8.75 -7.18 6.83
N GLU A 116 9.88 -7.84 7.06
CA GLU A 116 11.06 -7.73 6.20
C GLU A 116 10.82 -8.56 4.93
N VAL A 117 10.87 -7.91 3.76
CA VAL A 117 10.70 -8.59 2.46
C VAL A 117 11.99 -9.33 2.04
N GLU A 118 12.88 -9.68 2.98
CA GLU A 118 14.23 -10.21 2.72
C GLU A 118 14.31 -11.63 2.16
N LYS A 119 13.21 -12.29 1.78
CA LYS A 119 13.27 -13.69 1.26
C LYS A 119 12.60 -13.95 -0.08
N ILE A 120 11.75 -13.04 -0.58
CA ILE A 120 10.89 -13.36 -1.73
C ILE A 120 11.60 -13.13 -3.06
N GLU A 121 12.43 -12.10 -3.18
CA GLU A 121 13.11 -11.75 -4.44
C GLU A 121 14.41 -12.53 -4.63
N GLU A 122 15.22 -12.68 -3.57
CA GLU A 122 16.43 -13.49 -3.64
C GLU A 122 16.16 -14.95 -3.99
N GLU A 123 15.03 -15.53 -3.56
CA GLU A 123 14.67 -16.91 -3.93
C GLU A 123 14.10 -17.02 -5.36
N LYS A 124 13.46 -15.96 -5.87
CA LYS A 124 13.03 -15.87 -7.27
C LYS A 124 14.24 -15.80 -8.20
N ASP A 125 15.23 -14.97 -7.89
CA ASP A 125 16.46 -14.83 -8.67
C ASP A 125 17.34 -16.09 -8.59
N ARG A 126 17.46 -16.69 -7.40
CA ARG A 126 18.18 -17.97 -7.21
C ARG A 126 17.51 -19.14 -7.92
N LYS A 127 16.18 -19.16 -8.12
CA LYS A 127 15.47 -20.23 -8.86
C LYS A 127 15.46 -20.00 -10.37
N ALA A 128 15.57 -18.76 -10.84
CA ALA A 128 15.63 -18.41 -12.26
C ALA A 128 17.00 -18.70 -12.90
N LYS A 129 18.09 -18.42 -12.19
CA LYS A 129 19.48 -18.57 -12.67
C LYS A 129 19.96 -20.01 -12.96
N PRO A 130 19.62 -21.06 -12.16
CA PRO A 130 20.12 -22.42 -12.40
C PRO A 130 19.48 -23.09 -13.63
N LYS A 131 18.22 -22.77 -13.96
CA LYS A 131 17.54 -23.39 -15.12
C LYS A 131 18.12 -22.98 -16.47
N ILE A 132 18.56 -21.73 -16.62
CA ILE A 132 19.13 -21.22 -17.88
C ILE A 132 20.53 -21.80 -18.09
N LEU A 133 21.34 -21.87 -17.02
CA LEU A 133 22.70 -22.39 -17.07
C LEU A 133 22.76 -23.92 -17.27
N GLU A 134 21.79 -24.68 -16.76
CA GLU A 134 21.70 -26.12 -17.04
C GLU A 134 21.22 -26.40 -18.46
N LYS A 135 20.29 -25.59 -18.99
CA LYS A 135 19.80 -25.75 -20.37
C LYS A 135 20.91 -25.47 -21.39
N SER A 136 21.67 -24.39 -21.22
CA SER A 136 22.78 -24.07 -22.13
C SER A 136 23.88 -25.12 -22.11
N LYS A 137 24.24 -25.65 -20.92
CA LYS A 137 25.24 -26.72 -20.78
C LYS A 137 24.79 -28.05 -21.40
N LYS A 138 23.47 -28.29 -21.47
CA LYS A 138 22.93 -29.51 -22.07
C LYS A 138 22.92 -29.42 -23.59
N GLU A 139 22.52 -28.27 -24.13
CA GLU A 139 22.59 -27.97 -25.57
C GLU A 139 24.03 -27.98 -26.10
N GLU A 140 25.00 -27.41 -25.37
CA GLU A 140 26.42 -27.46 -25.74
C GLU A 140 26.97 -28.89 -25.80
N LYS A 141 26.58 -29.75 -24.84
CA LYS A 141 27.00 -31.16 -24.82
C LYS A 141 26.38 -31.99 -25.94
N GLU A 142 25.14 -31.69 -26.33
CA GLU A 142 24.45 -32.38 -27.42
C GLU A 142 25.08 -31.99 -28.77
N ILE A 143 25.37 -30.69 -28.98
CA ILE A 143 26.10 -30.20 -30.15
C ILE A 143 27.52 -30.80 -30.25
N GLU A 144 28.19 -31.00 -29.12
CA GLU A 144 29.53 -31.60 -29.09
C GLU A 144 29.49 -33.12 -29.38
N GLN A 145 28.46 -33.83 -28.90
CA GLN A 145 28.25 -35.25 -29.22
C GLN A 145 27.94 -35.47 -30.71
N ASP A 146 27.09 -34.63 -31.31
CA ASP A 146 26.75 -34.74 -32.73
C ASP A 146 27.98 -34.51 -33.63
N LYS A 147 28.83 -33.54 -33.29
CA LYS A 147 30.10 -33.29 -34.02
C LYS A 147 31.06 -34.48 -33.97
N ILE A 148 31.11 -35.18 -32.84
CA ILE A 148 31.98 -36.36 -32.67
C ILE A 148 31.44 -37.54 -33.50
N LEU A 149 30.12 -37.66 -33.65
CA LEU A 149 29.48 -38.70 -34.47
C LEU A 149 29.70 -38.48 -35.97
N ASP A 150 29.69 -37.23 -36.44
CA ASP A 150 29.93 -36.88 -37.85
C ASP A 150 31.37 -37.13 -38.31
N ILE A 151 32.36 -37.01 -37.40
CA ILE A 151 33.78 -37.26 -37.71
C ILE A 151 34.05 -38.76 -37.92
N ASN A 152 33.40 -39.63 -37.14
CA ASN A 152 33.67 -41.06 -37.17
C ASN A 152 33.03 -41.81 -38.37
N ASN A 153 32.18 -41.15 -39.15
CA ASN A 153 31.49 -41.74 -40.31
C ASN A 153 32.12 -41.39 -41.67
N ASN A 154 33.25 -40.67 -41.71
CA ASN A 154 33.93 -40.27 -42.95
C ASN A 154 35.23 -41.04 -43.24
N ASP A 155 35.60 -42.02 -42.40
CA ASP A 155 36.78 -42.89 -42.59
C ASP A 155 36.37 -44.35 -42.87
N THR A 156 35.51 -44.60 -43.87
CA THR A 156 35.27 -45.95 -44.44
C THR A 156 35.07 -45.92 -45.95
#